data_AF-A0A962YWV7-F1
#
_entry.id   AF-A0A962YWV7-F1
#
_cell.length_a   1.000
_cell.length_b   1.000
_cell.length_c   1.000
_cell.angle_alpha   90.00
_cell.angle_beta   90.00
_cell.angle_gamma   90.00
#
_symmetry.space_group_name_H-M   'P 1'
#
loop_
_entity.id
_entity.type
_entity.pdbx_description
1 polymer ?
#
loop_
_entity_poly.entity_id
_entity_poly.type
_entity_poly.pdbx_seq_one_letter_code
_entity_poly.pdbx_strand_id
1 'polypeptide(L)'
;MKRQNVNQIDSGRVVQLETQLSQSAFRRGTSAFRLGLILEAPSDHLPIHASVNPSNSSQLQVMSWNLLADSHLYNNFMNISGSHLLANEILNAGVKNIYISQDSNMLYHFFSELSQFLYERRKGDTVQISSTLLREFVKLDNQPSRLTRSRSPEAAKEKERLAEASRQQIIDLMLNVGHEHHGEFKLAVQHSLELIHHILGDQGALQWKNRFERINQNRKLKFEMSKMDFICLQECTLPKDIVKMLNYFEDHFGLITHRTDTRSDDHCAILFDQKSYVLEKQINYAIDNKKPAIFARFYPKGHPDKAFIIASIHYPGGNHHVMDVLLEQIESLKLDKNEKIDFFMLGDFNHTADFFEDSSALNFAFPIRGTMAGSDYGNTNQSIDALVTNLPESDVDVGLMSVLPVAAPSNQAIKITFNDASVVNRMSLFACGLQASIESKLFDLRTKLFGEAKVELAVF
;
A
#
# COMPACT_ATOMS: atom_id res chain seq x y z
N MET A 1 -51.09 10.61 6.51
CA MET A 1 -49.69 10.94 6.18
C MET A 1 -49.09 9.84 5.33
N LYS A 2 -48.68 10.16 4.09
CA LYS A 2 -48.11 9.20 3.12
C LYS A 2 -46.73 8.74 3.60
N ARG A 3 -46.50 7.43 3.66
CA ARG A 3 -45.16 6.83 3.82
C ARG A 3 -44.34 7.16 2.56
N GLN A 4 -43.27 7.92 2.71
CA GLN A 4 -42.29 8.11 1.62
C GLN A 4 -41.47 6.82 1.48
N ASN A 5 -41.42 6.31 0.25
CA ASN A 5 -40.56 5.20 -0.16
C ASN A 5 -39.09 5.64 -0.08
N VAL A 6 -38.30 4.98 0.76
CA VAL A 6 -36.86 5.21 0.96
C VAL A 6 -35.99 4.41 -0.04
N ASN A 7 -36.57 3.88 -1.12
CA ASN A 7 -35.87 2.95 -2.05
C ASN A 7 -35.86 3.41 -3.51
N GLN A 8 -35.54 4.67 -3.79
CA GLN A 8 -34.99 5.04 -5.10
C GLN A 8 -33.57 5.51 -4.89
N ILE A 9 -32.64 4.55 -4.96
CA ILE A 9 -31.24 4.88 -5.17
C ILE A 9 -31.19 5.53 -6.55
N ASP A 10 -30.86 6.81 -6.58
CA ASP A 10 -30.75 7.61 -7.79
C ASP A 10 -29.77 6.93 -8.76
N SER A 11 -30.30 6.40 -9.86
CA SER A 11 -29.52 5.71 -10.88
C SER A 11 -28.44 6.60 -11.48
N GLY A 12 -28.65 7.93 -11.50
CA GLY A 12 -27.61 8.89 -11.93
C GLY A 12 -26.44 8.92 -10.95
N ARG A 13 -26.72 8.89 -9.64
CA ARG A 13 -25.70 8.81 -8.59
C ARG A 13 -24.95 7.49 -8.61
N VAL A 14 -25.62 6.37 -8.92
CA VAL A 14 -24.97 5.06 -9.09
C VAL A 14 -24.03 5.06 -10.30
N VAL A 15 -24.48 5.54 -11.46
CA VAL A 15 -23.64 5.62 -12.66
C VAL A 15 -22.46 6.57 -12.46
N GLN A 16 -22.66 7.70 -11.78
CA GLN A 16 -21.59 8.64 -11.45
C GLN A 16 -20.57 8.03 -10.49
N LEU A 17 -21.03 7.34 -9.44
CA LEU A 17 -20.16 6.58 -8.53
C LEU A 17 -19.44 5.44 -9.26
N GLU A 18 -20.11 4.71 -10.15
CA GLU A 18 -19.48 3.66 -10.95
C GLU A 18 -18.43 4.22 -11.91
N THR A 19 -18.69 5.39 -12.50
CA THR A 19 -17.73 6.08 -13.36
C THR A 19 -16.50 6.51 -12.55
N GLN A 20 -16.72 7.17 -11.41
CA GLN A 20 -15.64 7.56 -10.48
C GLN A 20 -14.85 6.35 -9.95
N LEU A 21 -15.54 5.25 -9.63
CA LEU A 21 -14.92 4.02 -9.15
C LEU A 21 -14.21 3.23 -10.26
N SER A 22 -14.65 3.32 -11.52
CA SER A 22 -14.02 2.62 -12.66
C SER A 22 -12.67 3.21 -13.07
N GLN A 23 -12.46 4.49 -12.74
CA GLN A 23 -11.23 5.26 -12.94
C GLN A 23 -10.28 5.18 -11.74
N SER A 24 -10.75 4.62 -10.63
CA SER A 24 -10.04 4.56 -9.35
C SER A 24 -9.16 3.30 -9.24
N ALA A 25 -7.96 3.48 -8.68
CA ALA A 25 -7.01 2.40 -8.42
C ALA A 25 -7.62 1.28 -7.55
N PHE A 26 -8.58 1.65 -6.69
CA PHE A 26 -9.35 0.76 -5.81
C PHE A 26 -10.01 -0.42 -6.53
N ARG A 27 -10.56 -0.23 -7.74
CA ARG A 27 -11.24 -1.30 -8.48
C ARG A 27 -10.30 -2.20 -9.28
N ARG A 28 -8.98 -1.91 -9.33
CA ARG A 28 -8.05 -2.58 -10.26
C ARG A 28 -6.94 -3.36 -9.56
N GLY A 29 -7.20 -3.83 -8.35
CA GLY A 29 -6.32 -4.79 -7.67
C GLY A 29 -5.21 -4.14 -6.86
N THR A 30 -5.55 -3.05 -6.17
CA THR A 30 -4.72 -2.46 -5.13
C THR A 30 -5.14 -3.00 -3.76
N SER A 31 -4.18 -3.26 -2.86
CA SER A 31 -4.41 -3.70 -1.48
C SER A 31 -4.90 -2.55 -0.60
N ALA A 32 -6.01 -1.89 -0.96
CA ALA A 32 -6.60 -0.86 -0.11
C ALA A 32 -7.44 -1.51 0.99
N PHE A 33 -6.95 -1.39 2.22
CA PHE A 33 -7.69 -1.79 3.42
C PHE A 33 -8.76 -0.75 3.74
N ARG A 34 -9.97 -0.94 3.22
CA ARG A 34 -11.10 -0.04 3.48
C ARG A 34 -12.32 -0.84 3.89
N LEU A 35 -12.94 -0.45 5.02
CA LEU A 35 -14.14 -1.08 5.58
C LEU A 35 -13.95 -2.56 5.97
N GLY A 36 -12.77 -2.98 6.46
CA GLY A 36 -12.54 -4.38 6.86
C GLY A 36 -12.18 -5.33 5.73
N LEU A 37 -12.11 -4.86 4.48
CA LEU A 37 -11.82 -5.73 3.35
C LEU A 37 -10.31 -5.73 3.04
N ILE A 38 -9.71 -6.92 3.14
CA ILE A 38 -8.32 -7.16 2.72
C ILE A 38 -8.37 -7.73 1.33
N LEU A 39 -7.81 -6.97 0.40
CA LEU A 39 -7.75 -7.38 -0.99
C LEU A 39 -6.52 -8.21 -1.25
N GLU A 40 -6.72 -9.20 -2.09
CA GLU A 40 -5.77 -10.19 -2.51
C GLU A 40 -4.89 -9.66 -3.65
N ALA A 41 -4.31 -8.48 -3.42
CA ALA A 41 -3.58 -7.68 -4.37
C ALA A 41 -2.05 -7.73 -4.11
N PRO A 42 -1.20 -7.62 -5.15
CA PRO A 42 0.26 -7.62 -4.95
C PRO A 42 0.82 -6.36 -4.27
N SER A 43 0.13 -5.23 -4.40
CA SER A 43 0.52 -3.91 -3.91
C SER A 43 -0.73 -3.05 -3.75
N ASP A 44 -0.67 -1.96 -3.00
CA ASP A 44 -1.64 -0.87 -2.94
C ASP A 44 -1.42 0.22 -4.02
N HIS A 45 -0.34 0.09 -4.81
CA HIS A 45 -0.08 0.85 -6.03
C HIS A 45 -0.30 0.00 -7.29
N LEU A 46 -0.73 0.65 -8.37
CA LEU A 46 -0.76 0.10 -9.71
C LEU A 46 0.56 0.38 -10.44
N PRO A 47 1.10 -0.58 -11.20
CA PRO A 47 2.29 -0.35 -12.00
C PRO A 47 2.01 0.63 -13.15
N ILE A 48 2.97 1.52 -13.40
CA ILE A 48 3.00 2.40 -14.57
C ILE A 48 4.00 1.87 -15.59
N HIS A 49 3.72 2.11 -16.86
CA HIS A 49 4.67 1.92 -17.96
C HIS A 49 4.84 3.23 -18.71
N ALA A 50 6.00 3.43 -19.32
CA ALA A 50 6.25 4.53 -20.23
C ALA A 50 6.99 4.08 -21.48
N SER A 51 6.63 4.67 -22.61
CA SER A 51 7.43 4.66 -23.82
C SER A 51 8.11 6.01 -23.95
N VAL A 52 9.43 6.02 -23.97
CA VAL A 52 10.23 7.26 -24.07
C VAL A 52 11.09 7.23 -25.32
N ASN A 53 11.24 8.36 -26.01
CA ASN A 53 12.10 8.50 -27.18
C ASN A 53 13.35 9.32 -26.83
N PRO A 54 14.45 8.70 -26.37
CA PRO A 54 15.66 9.44 -26.02
C PRO A 54 16.25 10.13 -27.26
N SER A 55 16.83 11.30 -27.06
CA SER A 55 17.46 12.14 -28.10
C SER A 55 18.49 11.37 -28.95
N ASN A 56 19.21 10.42 -28.33
CA ASN A 56 20.33 9.72 -28.95
C ASN A 56 20.16 8.19 -29.03
N SER A 57 18.98 7.63 -28.70
CA SER A 57 18.77 6.17 -28.65
C SER A 57 17.48 5.75 -29.36
N SER A 58 17.31 4.44 -29.55
CA SER A 58 15.99 3.88 -29.86
C SER A 58 15.02 4.13 -28.70
N GLN A 59 13.73 4.09 -29.01
CA GLN A 59 12.67 4.12 -28.00
C GLN A 59 12.94 3.09 -26.90
N LEU A 60 12.74 3.51 -25.65
CA LEU A 60 12.84 2.64 -24.48
C LEU A 60 11.45 2.38 -23.90
N GLN A 61 11.24 1.16 -23.44
CA GLN A 61 10.09 0.73 -22.65
C GLN A 61 10.52 0.63 -21.19
N VAL A 62 9.94 1.48 -20.35
CA VAL A 62 10.30 1.56 -18.93
C VAL A 62 9.07 1.36 -18.06
N MET A 63 9.25 0.82 -16.86
CA MET A 63 8.18 0.54 -15.92
C MET A 63 8.55 1.01 -14.52
N SER A 64 7.56 1.46 -13.74
CA SER A 64 7.71 1.67 -12.30
C SER A 64 6.63 0.96 -11.50
N TRP A 65 6.98 0.47 -10.32
CA TRP A 65 6.00 -0.08 -9.38
C TRP A 65 6.46 -0.01 -7.92
N ASN A 66 5.72 0.71 -7.08
CA ASN A 66 5.78 0.56 -5.63
C ASN A 66 5.07 -0.75 -5.22
N LEU A 67 5.77 -1.60 -4.47
CA LEU A 67 5.33 -2.95 -4.13
C LEU A 67 4.92 -3.12 -2.67
N LEU A 68 4.84 -2.06 -1.86
CA LEU A 68 4.48 -2.10 -0.43
C LEU A 68 5.34 -3.09 0.36
N ALA A 69 6.45 -2.62 0.94
CA ALA A 69 7.38 -3.51 1.63
C ALA A 69 6.74 -4.06 2.91
N ASP A 70 7.06 -5.31 3.28
CA ASP A 70 6.60 -5.93 4.51
C ASP A 70 6.92 -5.07 5.76
N SER A 71 8.03 -4.32 5.78
CA SER A 71 8.33 -3.34 6.84
C SER A 71 7.28 -2.25 7.03
N HIS A 72 6.52 -1.92 5.98
CA HIS A 72 5.53 -0.85 5.95
C HIS A 72 4.10 -1.34 6.19
N LEU A 73 3.85 -2.65 6.25
CA LEU A 73 2.50 -3.20 6.41
C LEU A 73 1.78 -2.71 7.67
N TYR A 74 2.51 -2.41 8.74
CA TYR A 74 1.95 -1.87 9.97
C TYR A 74 1.37 -0.45 9.81
N ASN A 75 1.73 0.28 8.75
CA ASN A 75 1.12 1.58 8.43
C ASN A 75 -0.38 1.43 8.10
N ASN A 76 -0.82 0.25 7.65
CA ASN A 76 -2.23 -0.04 7.39
C ASN A 76 -3.13 0.05 8.64
N PHE A 77 -2.57 0.02 9.86
CA PHE A 77 -3.34 0.27 11.08
C PHE A 77 -3.86 1.71 11.19
N MET A 78 -3.40 2.65 10.35
CA MET A 78 -4.01 3.97 10.22
C MET A 78 -5.44 3.90 9.66
N ASN A 79 -5.79 2.80 8.99
CA ASN A 79 -7.08 2.64 8.30
C ASN A 79 -8.13 1.90 9.13
N ILE A 80 -7.89 1.68 10.43
CA ILE A 80 -8.83 0.98 11.31
C ILE A 80 -10.15 1.76 11.40
N SER A 81 -11.22 1.15 10.89
CA SER A 81 -12.61 1.61 10.99
C SER A 81 -13.01 1.89 12.44
N GLY A 82 -13.73 2.99 12.66
CA GLY A 82 -14.17 3.42 13.99
C GLY A 82 -13.08 4.05 14.88
N SER A 83 -11.80 4.06 14.45
CA SER A 83 -10.71 4.66 15.25
C SER A 83 -10.91 6.15 15.55
N HIS A 84 -11.52 6.90 14.63
CA HIS A 84 -11.84 8.32 14.83
C HIS A 84 -12.90 8.56 15.92
N LEU A 85 -13.83 7.63 16.14
CA LEU A 85 -14.79 7.73 17.24
C LEU A 85 -14.08 7.59 18.58
N LEU A 86 -13.18 6.59 18.68
CA LEU A 86 -12.36 6.40 19.86
C LEU A 86 -11.44 7.61 20.12
N ALA A 87 -10.87 8.19 19.06
CA ALA A 87 -10.09 9.42 19.14
C ALA A 87 -10.90 10.57 19.78
N ASN A 88 -12.11 10.80 19.29
CA ASN A 88 -12.98 11.86 19.80
C ASN A 88 -13.32 11.66 21.28
N GLU A 89 -13.64 10.44 21.71
CA GLU A 89 -13.93 10.16 23.12
C GLU A 89 -12.75 10.43 24.05
N ILE A 90 -11.53 10.05 23.63
CA ILE A 90 -10.32 10.29 24.43
C ILE A 90 -10.03 11.79 24.53
N LEU A 91 -10.15 12.52 23.42
CA LEU A 91 -9.92 13.97 23.39
C LEU A 91 -10.96 14.72 24.25
N ASN A 92 -12.24 14.32 24.17
CA ASN A 92 -13.33 14.90 24.95
C ASN A 92 -13.18 14.65 26.46
N ALA A 93 -12.59 13.52 26.85
CA ALA A 93 -12.30 13.24 28.25
C ALA A 93 -11.26 14.20 28.86
N GLY A 94 -10.45 14.89 28.03
CA GLY A 94 -9.46 15.86 28.48
C GLY A 94 -8.29 15.28 29.29
N VAL A 95 -8.17 13.95 29.33
CA VAL A 95 -7.08 13.24 30.02
C VAL A 95 -5.94 13.01 29.04
N LYS A 96 -4.71 13.28 29.48
CA LYS A 96 -3.50 13.04 28.69
C LYS A 96 -3.41 11.57 28.27
N ASN A 97 -3.29 11.33 26.97
CA ASN A 97 -3.13 10.00 26.39
C ASN A 97 -1.88 9.98 25.50
N ILE A 98 -1.05 8.94 25.58
CA ILE A 98 0.17 8.84 24.77
C ILE A 98 -0.12 8.54 23.29
N TYR A 99 -1.26 7.90 23.00
CA TYR A 99 -1.64 7.53 21.63
C TYR A 99 -2.42 8.63 20.92
N ILE A 100 -2.88 9.66 21.63
CA ILE A 100 -3.62 10.75 21.00
C ILE A 100 -3.54 12.06 21.79
N SER A 101 -3.37 13.16 21.06
CA SER A 101 -3.44 14.53 21.54
C SER A 101 -4.12 15.42 20.49
N GLN A 102 -4.31 16.71 20.79
CA GLN A 102 -4.86 17.69 19.84
C GLN A 102 -4.02 17.80 18.56
N ASP A 103 -2.70 17.59 18.67
CA ASP A 103 -1.75 17.77 17.58
C ASP A 103 -1.26 16.45 16.96
N SER A 104 -1.70 15.29 17.48
CA SER A 104 -1.15 13.99 17.06
C SER A 104 -2.13 12.85 17.27
N ASN A 105 -2.30 12.01 16.25
CA ASN A 105 -3.05 10.77 16.33
C ASN A 105 -2.13 9.57 16.05
N MET A 106 -1.83 8.82 17.11
CA MET A 106 -1.00 7.61 17.10
C MET A 106 -1.81 6.37 17.51
N LEU A 107 -3.13 6.37 17.34
CA LEU A 107 -3.98 5.22 17.66
C LEU A 107 -3.64 3.98 16.84
N TYR A 108 -3.03 4.13 15.66
CA TYR A 108 -2.54 3.00 14.88
C TYR A 108 -1.50 2.16 15.66
N HIS A 109 -0.67 2.78 16.49
CA HIS A 109 0.24 2.05 17.38
C HIS A 109 -0.54 1.26 18.44
N PHE A 110 -1.57 1.85 19.05
CA PHE A 110 -2.43 1.14 20.00
C PHE A 110 -3.08 -0.09 19.36
N PHE A 111 -3.71 0.06 18.18
CA PHE A 111 -4.37 -1.06 17.51
C PHE A 111 -3.40 -2.13 17.07
N SER A 112 -2.23 -1.75 16.54
CA SER A 112 -1.14 -2.67 16.19
C SER A 112 -0.65 -3.47 17.39
N GLU A 113 -0.43 -2.82 18.53
CA GLU A 113 0.03 -3.47 19.76
C GLU A 113 -1.04 -4.40 20.35
N LEU A 114 -2.29 -3.94 20.42
CA LEU A 114 -3.42 -4.73 20.91
C LEU A 114 -3.65 -5.97 20.04
N SER A 115 -3.65 -5.81 18.71
CA SER A 115 -3.90 -6.92 17.80
C SER A 115 -2.78 -7.97 17.87
N GLN A 116 -1.51 -7.56 17.98
CA GLN A 116 -0.39 -8.49 18.20
C GLN A 116 -0.59 -9.29 19.49
N PHE A 117 -0.84 -8.60 20.61
CA PHE A 117 -1.07 -9.24 21.91
C PHE A 117 -2.20 -10.27 21.89
N LEU A 118 -3.33 -9.92 21.24
CA LEU A 118 -4.49 -10.80 21.11
C LEU A 118 -4.21 -11.96 20.14
N TYR A 119 -3.54 -11.69 19.02
CA TYR A 119 -3.23 -12.67 17.99
C TYR A 119 -2.26 -13.75 18.46
N GLU A 120 -1.29 -13.40 19.31
CA GLU A 120 -0.38 -14.36 19.94
C GLU A 120 -1.09 -15.34 20.89
N ARG A 121 -2.26 -14.96 21.40
CA ARG A 121 -3.08 -15.77 22.32
C ARG A 121 -4.18 -16.57 21.61
N ARG A 122 -4.16 -16.60 20.28
CA ARG A 122 -5.09 -17.39 19.48
C ARG A 122 -4.91 -18.90 19.72
N LYS A 123 -5.99 -19.65 19.55
CA LYS A 123 -5.98 -21.12 19.49
C LYS A 123 -6.37 -21.54 18.08
N GLY A 124 -5.38 -21.95 17.28
CA GLY A 124 -5.56 -22.09 15.83
C GLY A 124 -5.97 -20.75 15.22
N ASP A 125 -7.00 -20.74 14.39
CA ASP A 125 -7.54 -19.51 13.77
C ASP A 125 -8.60 -18.82 14.63
N THR A 126 -8.70 -19.12 15.93
CA THR A 126 -9.70 -18.52 16.82
C THR A 126 -9.07 -17.63 17.89
N VAL A 127 -9.56 -16.40 18.02
CA VAL A 127 -9.25 -15.47 19.11
C VAL A 127 -10.49 -15.28 19.97
N GLN A 128 -10.37 -15.65 21.25
CA GLN A 128 -11.42 -15.44 22.25
C GLN A 128 -11.06 -14.22 23.08
N ILE A 129 -11.82 -13.13 22.91
CA ILE A 129 -11.62 -11.87 23.60
C ILE A 129 -12.51 -11.84 24.84
N SER A 130 -11.89 -11.74 26.02
CA SER A 130 -12.59 -11.54 27.28
C SER A 130 -12.19 -10.21 27.92
N SER A 131 -13.01 -9.73 28.87
CA SER A 131 -12.67 -8.54 29.64
C SER A 131 -11.36 -8.71 30.41
N THR A 132 -11.11 -9.90 30.98
CA THR A 132 -9.84 -10.24 31.64
C THR A 132 -8.67 -10.09 30.67
N LEU A 133 -8.78 -10.65 29.46
CA LEU A 133 -7.73 -10.60 28.47
C LEU A 133 -7.42 -9.16 28.01
N LEU A 134 -8.45 -8.35 27.80
CA LEU A 134 -8.26 -6.93 27.44
C LEU A 134 -7.62 -6.13 28.59
N ARG A 135 -7.93 -6.45 29.85
CA ARG A 135 -7.28 -5.83 31.01
C ARG A 135 -5.83 -6.27 31.19
N GLU A 136 -5.47 -7.49 30.80
CA GLU A 136 -4.08 -7.95 30.80
C GLU A 136 -3.21 -7.13 29.82
N PHE A 137 -3.75 -6.72 28.66
CA PHE A 137 -3.03 -5.90 27.68
C PHE A 137 -2.55 -4.54 28.22
N VAL A 138 -3.22 -4.01 29.25
CA VAL A 138 -2.86 -2.73 29.88
C VAL A 138 -1.41 -2.76 30.39
N LYS A 139 -0.93 -3.92 30.85
CA LYS A 139 0.42 -4.09 31.37
C LYS A 139 1.46 -4.19 30.26
N LEU A 140 2.51 -3.36 30.34
CA LEU A 140 3.55 -3.32 29.31
C LEU A 140 4.41 -4.59 29.28
N ASP A 141 4.52 -5.30 30.40
CA ASP A 141 5.22 -6.60 30.47
C ASP A 141 4.60 -7.64 29.53
N ASN A 142 3.30 -7.51 29.25
CA ASN A 142 2.57 -8.41 28.37
C ASN A 142 2.69 -8.03 26.88
N GLN A 143 2.88 -6.74 26.59
CA GLN A 143 3.08 -6.21 25.24
C GLN A 143 3.73 -4.83 25.33
N PRO A 144 5.04 -4.69 25.06
CA PRO A 144 5.72 -3.41 25.12
C PRO A 144 5.14 -2.40 24.12
N SER A 145 5.20 -1.11 24.46
CA SER A 145 4.80 -0.03 23.53
C SER A 145 6.01 0.62 22.87
N ARG A 146 5.90 0.93 21.57
CA ARG A 146 6.98 1.64 20.86
C ARG A 146 7.12 3.09 21.33
N LEU A 147 6.04 3.68 21.83
CA LEU A 147 5.97 5.08 22.24
C LEU A 147 6.71 5.38 23.56
N THR A 148 7.04 4.34 24.34
CA THR A 148 7.75 4.49 25.61
C THR A 148 9.27 4.63 25.45
N ARG A 149 9.81 4.33 24.26
CA ARG A 149 11.25 4.42 23.99
C ARG A 149 11.77 5.84 24.25
N SER A 150 12.89 5.92 24.98
CA SER A 150 13.58 7.15 25.33
C SER A 150 15.07 6.89 25.53
N ARG A 151 15.90 7.92 25.33
CA ARG A 151 17.34 7.86 25.64
C ARG A 151 17.63 7.99 27.14
N SER A 152 16.70 8.58 27.91
CA SER A 152 16.79 8.68 29.38
C SER A 152 15.91 7.61 30.03
N PRO A 153 16.44 6.83 31.01
CA PRO A 153 15.66 5.87 31.78
C PRO A 153 14.48 6.48 32.54
N GLU A 154 14.64 7.70 33.07
CA GLU A 154 13.59 8.41 33.82
C GLU A 154 12.43 8.78 32.91
N ALA A 155 12.74 9.34 31.73
CA ALA A 155 11.75 9.67 30.73
C ALA A 155 11.07 8.41 30.14
N ALA A 156 11.79 7.29 30.02
CA ALA A 156 11.20 6.02 29.62
C ALA A 156 10.16 5.54 30.65
N LYS A 157 10.50 5.53 31.94
CA LYS A 157 9.59 5.14 33.03
C LYS A 157 8.33 6.00 33.11
N GLU A 158 8.46 7.32 32.91
CA GLU A 158 7.29 8.20 32.91
C GLU A 158 6.38 7.93 31.69
N LYS A 159 6.96 7.67 30.51
CA LYS A 159 6.19 7.27 29.34
C LYS A 159 5.54 5.91 29.52
N GLU A 160 6.20 4.96 30.19
CA GLU A 160 5.64 3.65 30.52
C GLU A 160 4.40 3.80 31.40
N ARG A 161 4.49 4.59 32.48
CA ARG A 161 3.35 4.91 33.34
C ARG A 161 2.20 5.55 32.56
N LEU A 162 2.52 6.51 31.69
CA LEU A 162 1.52 7.16 30.82
C LEU A 162 0.91 6.17 29.83
N ALA A 163 1.68 5.24 29.26
CA ALA A 163 1.20 4.24 28.32
C ALA A 163 0.25 3.25 28.98
N GLU A 164 0.55 2.76 30.20
CA GLU A 164 -0.39 1.91 30.95
C GLU A 164 -1.68 2.66 31.27
N ALA A 165 -1.60 3.91 31.76
CA ALA A 165 -2.78 4.73 32.03
C ALA A 165 -3.63 4.98 30.77
N SER A 166 -2.96 5.26 29.64
CA SER A 166 -3.60 5.46 28.33
C SER A 166 -4.28 4.20 27.84
N ARG A 167 -3.64 3.03 27.97
CA ARG A 167 -4.25 1.73 27.63
C ARG A 167 -5.43 1.44 28.54
N GLN A 168 -5.32 1.70 29.84
CA GLN A 168 -6.42 1.51 30.79
C GLN A 168 -7.64 2.34 30.39
N GLN A 169 -7.45 3.63 30.09
CA GLN A 169 -8.51 4.52 29.61
C GLN A 169 -9.20 3.96 28.37
N ILE A 170 -8.43 3.56 27.36
CA ILE A 170 -8.98 3.03 26.10
C ILE A 170 -9.72 1.71 26.33
N ILE A 171 -9.13 0.78 27.10
CA ILE A 171 -9.74 -0.51 27.40
C ILE A 171 -11.03 -0.35 28.21
N ASP A 172 -11.09 0.59 29.16
CA ASP A 172 -12.33 0.84 29.91
C ASP A 172 -13.44 1.41 29.00
N LEU A 173 -13.11 2.28 28.04
CA LEU A 173 -14.06 2.72 27.00
C LEU A 173 -14.57 1.53 26.16
N MET A 174 -13.67 0.65 25.73
CA MET A 174 -14.00 -0.54 24.93
C MET A 174 -14.83 -1.58 25.71
N LEU A 175 -14.69 -1.63 27.03
CA LEU A 175 -15.43 -2.55 27.91
C LEU A 175 -16.77 -1.97 28.40
N ASN A 176 -17.03 -0.68 28.19
CA ASN A 176 -18.26 -0.04 28.61
C ASN A 176 -19.42 -0.38 27.65
N VAL A 177 -20.15 -1.45 27.98
CA VAL A 177 -21.31 -1.92 27.20
C VAL A 177 -22.41 -0.86 27.06
N GLY A 178 -22.49 0.10 27.99
CA GLY A 178 -23.45 1.21 27.94
C GLY A 178 -23.02 2.39 27.08
N HIS A 179 -21.80 2.40 26.53
CA HIS A 179 -21.31 3.47 25.67
C HIS A 179 -21.99 3.43 24.30
N GLU A 180 -22.36 4.59 23.75
CA GLU A 180 -23.10 4.66 22.47
C GLU A 180 -22.32 4.03 21.29
N HIS A 181 -21.00 4.13 21.33
CA HIS A 181 -20.08 3.59 20.32
C HIS A 181 -19.50 2.20 20.66
N HIS A 182 -20.02 1.48 21.66
CA HIS A 182 -19.50 0.17 22.07
C HIS A 182 -19.37 -0.84 20.92
N GLY A 183 -20.37 -0.89 20.04
CA GLY A 183 -20.36 -1.76 18.86
C GLY A 183 -19.22 -1.43 17.89
N GLU A 184 -18.99 -0.15 17.63
CA GLU A 184 -17.93 0.33 16.73
C GLU A 184 -16.53 0.03 17.30
N PHE A 185 -16.35 0.15 18.61
CA PHE A 185 -15.09 -0.20 19.26
C PHE A 185 -14.76 -1.69 19.12
N LYS A 186 -15.77 -2.57 19.21
CA LYS A 186 -15.59 -4.00 18.93
C LYS A 186 -15.21 -4.27 17.49
N LEU A 187 -15.88 -3.62 16.54
CA LEU A 187 -15.57 -3.73 15.11
C LEU A 187 -14.12 -3.27 14.83
N ALA A 188 -13.67 -2.20 15.48
CA ALA A 188 -12.29 -1.73 15.37
C ALA A 188 -11.26 -2.78 15.83
N VAL A 189 -11.54 -3.48 16.93
CA VAL A 189 -10.69 -4.59 17.42
C VAL A 189 -10.76 -5.81 16.50
N GLN A 190 -11.93 -6.12 15.94
CA GLN A 190 -12.05 -7.21 14.96
C GLN A 190 -11.23 -6.91 13.72
N HIS A 191 -11.38 -5.71 13.19
CA HIS A 191 -10.68 -5.21 12.03
C HIS A 191 -9.15 -5.21 12.23
N SER A 192 -8.66 -4.82 13.42
CA SER A 192 -7.23 -4.85 13.73
C SER A 192 -6.68 -6.28 13.84
N LEU A 193 -7.49 -7.23 14.31
CA LEU A 193 -7.15 -8.65 14.37
C LEU A 193 -7.15 -9.33 13.00
N GLU A 194 -8.08 -8.97 12.11
CA GLU A 194 -8.05 -9.40 10.72
C GLU A 194 -6.78 -8.86 10.05
N LEU A 195 -6.47 -7.57 10.21
CA LEU A 195 -5.25 -6.98 9.66
C LEU A 195 -3.99 -7.72 10.12
N ILE A 196 -3.81 -7.91 11.43
CA ILE A 196 -2.61 -8.56 11.94
C ILE A 196 -2.53 -10.02 11.50
N HIS A 197 -3.66 -10.70 11.31
CA HIS A 197 -3.68 -12.04 10.74
C HIS A 197 -3.11 -12.05 9.32
N HIS A 198 -3.50 -11.10 8.47
CA HIS A 198 -2.97 -11.05 7.11
C HIS A 198 -1.52 -10.53 7.02
N ILE A 199 -1.02 -9.85 8.05
CA ILE A 199 0.39 -9.46 8.18
C ILE A 199 1.23 -10.63 8.71
N LEU A 200 0.79 -11.35 9.74
CA LEU A 200 1.62 -12.32 10.48
C LEU A 200 1.30 -13.80 10.20
N GLY A 201 0.10 -14.14 9.72
CA GLY A 201 -0.30 -15.52 9.45
C GLY A 201 0.34 -16.08 8.18
N ASP A 202 0.73 -17.35 8.19
CA ASP A 202 1.43 -18.00 7.06
C ASP A 202 0.70 -17.89 5.70
N GLN A 203 -0.63 -17.76 5.74
CA GLN A 203 -1.53 -17.61 4.59
C GLN A 203 -2.06 -16.17 4.42
N GLY A 204 -1.49 -15.24 5.19
CA GLY A 204 -1.87 -13.85 5.22
C GLY A 204 -1.61 -13.15 3.89
N ALA A 205 -2.66 -12.59 3.29
CA ALA A 205 -2.63 -11.99 1.96
C ALA A 205 -1.63 -10.83 1.79
N LEU A 206 -1.22 -10.17 2.87
CA LEU A 206 -0.34 -9.01 2.83
C LEU A 206 1.14 -9.36 2.88
N GLN A 207 1.51 -10.59 3.23
CA GLN A 207 2.92 -11.00 3.24
C GLN A 207 3.51 -11.03 1.84
N TRP A 208 4.76 -10.56 1.69
CA TRP A 208 5.47 -10.56 0.41
C TRP A 208 5.41 -11.92 -0.27
N LYS A 209 5.63 -13.02 0.46
CA LYS A 209 5.55 -14.38 -0.09
C LYS A 209 4.25 -14.63 -0.86
N ASN A 210 3.11 -14.25 -0.27
CA ASN A 210 1.78 -14.49 -0.82
C ASN A 210 1.45 -13.44 -1.91
N ARG A 211 1.89 -12.19 -1.76
CA ARG A 211 1.78 -11.16 -2.80
C ARG A 211 2.59 -11.50 -4.05
N PHE A 212 3.83 -11.97 -3.88
CA PHE A 212 4.70 -12.42 -4.95
C PHE A 212 4.15 -13.65 -5.68
N GLU A 213 3.55 -14.60 -4.97
CA GLU A 213 2.90 -15.75 -5.61
C GLU A 213 1.85 -15.31 -6.63
N ARG A 214 1.06 -14.27 -6.32
CA ARG A 214 0.07 -13.70 -7.25
C ARG A 214 0.73 -13.07 -8.46
N ILE A 215 1.81 -12.31 -8.27
CA ILE A 215 2.62 -11.76 -9.37
C ILE A 215 3.10 -12.90 -10.27
N ASN A 216 3.66 -13.94 -9.67
CA ASN A 216 4.23 -15.07 -10.38
C ASN A 216 3.17 -15.90 -11.13
N GLN A 217 1.95 -15.99 -10.61
CA GLN A 217 0.84 -16.68 -11.27
C GLN A 217 0.24 -15.85 -12.42
N ASN A 218 0.39 -14.52 -12.43
CA ASN A 218 -0.13 -13.65 -13.47
C ASN A 218 0.74 -13.69 -14.74
N ARG A 219 0.43 -14.62 -15.65
CA ARG A 219 1.15 -14.79 -16.93
C ARG A 219 1.19 -13.51 -17.78
N LYS A 220 0.09 -12.74 -17.81
CA LYS A 220 0.01 -11.52 -18.63
C LYS A 220 0.92 -10.43 -18.08
N LEU A 221 0.92 -10.24 -16.76
CA LEU A 221 1.84 -9.32 -16.10
C LEU A 221 3.29 -9.69 -16.36
N LYS A 222 3.66 -10.96 -16.17
CA LYS A 222 5.02 -11.43 -16.45
C LYS A 222 5.46 -11.17 -17.88
N PHE A 223 4.56 -11.42 -18.84
CA PHE A 223 4.83 -11.16 -20.24
C PHE A 223 5.05 -9.67 -20.53
N GLU A 224 4.21 -8.78 -20.00
CA GLU A 224 4.41 -7.33 -20.18
C GLU A 224 5.69 -6.85 -19.50
N MET A 225 5.97 -7.30 -18.27
CA MET A 225 7.23 -6.99 -17.57
C MET A 225 8.46 -7.46 -18.37
N SER A 226 8.38 -8.63 -19.03
CA SER A 226 9.51 -9.15 -19.82
C SER A 226 9.84 -8.38 -21.09
N LYS A 227 8.98 -7.44 -21.51
CA LYS A 227 9.23 -6.56 -22.66
C LYS A 227 9.89 -5.24 -22.28
N MET A 228 10.02 -4.97 -20.98
CA MET A 228 10.58 -3.70 -20.51
C MET A 228 12.09 -3.72 -20.65
N ASP A 229 12.67 -2.63 -21.15
CA ASP A 229 14.11 -2.39 -21.11
C ASP A 229 14.58 -2.15 -19.67
N PHE A 230 13.76 -1.44 -18.88
CA PHE A 230 14.04 -1.11 -17.48
C PHE A 230 12.79 -1.24 -16.60
N ILE A 231 12.96 -1.80 -15.40
CA ILE A 231 11.91 -1.90 -14.38
C ILE A 231 12.44 -1.30 -13.08
N CYS A 232 11.83 -0.20 -12.65
CA CYS A 232 12.10 0.48 -11.39
C CYS A 232 11.10 -0.01 -10.33
N LEU A 233 11.60 -0.52 -9.22
CA LEU A 233 10.77 -0.98 -8.11
C LEU A 233 11.05 -0.17 -6.86
N GLN A 234 9.99 0.20 -6.15
CA GLN A 234 10.03 0.85 -4.84
C GLN A 234 9.34 -0.03 -3.80
N GLU A 235 9.74 0.09 -2.54
CA GLU A 235 9.25 -0.74 -1.44
C GLU A 235 9.15 -2.24 -1.77
N CYS A 236 10.11 -2.77 -2.53
CA CYS A 236 10.11 -4.18 -2.89
C CYS A 236 10.81 -4.98 -1.80
N THR A 237 10.07 -5.82 -1.07
CA THR A 237 10.62 -6.66 0.01
C THR A 237 11.79 -7.54 -0.46
N LEU A 238 11.64 -8.18 -1.63
CA LEU A 238 12.69 -9.05 -2.17
C LEU A 238 12.80 -8.91 -3.71
N PRO A 239 13.56 -7.92 -4.23
CA PRO A 239 13.72 -7.71 -5.67
C PRO A 239 14.27 -8.93 -6.42
N LYS A 240 15.03 -9.78 -5.72
CA LYS A 240 15.58 -11.03 -6.26
C LYS A 240 14.51 -12.03 -6.68
N ASP A 241 13.31 -11.98 -6.10
CA ASP A 241 12.22 -12.85 -6.53
C ASP A 241 11.68 -12.45 -7.90
N ILE A 242 11.58 -11.14 -8.15
CA ILE A 242 11.16 -10.59 -9.45
C ILE A 242 12.18 -10.93 -10.54
N VAL A 243 13.49 -10.74 -10.29
CA VAL A 243 14.50 -11.06 -11.31
C VAL A 243 14.54 -12.57 -11.62
N LYS A 244 14.41 -13.44 -10.61
CA LYS A 244 14.33 -14.89 -10.83
C LYS A 244 13.09 -15.28 -11.63
N MET A 245 11.97 -14.61 -11.37
CA MET A 245 10.72 -14.84 -12.11
C MET A 245 10.89 -14.47 -13.60
N LEU A 246 11.54 -13.35 -13.90
CA LEU A 246 11.74 -12.88 -15.28
C LEU A 246 12.84 -13.67 -16.01
N ASN A 247 13.89 -14.10 -15.30
CA ASN A 247 15.00 -14.87 -15.88
C ASN A 247 14.78 -16.39 -15.89
N TYR A 248 13.58 -16.89 -15.57
CA TYR A 248 13.33 -18.32 -15.37
C TYR A 248 13.74 -19.19 -16.59
N PHE A 249 13.56 -18.68 -17.80
CA PHE A 249 13.92 -19.40 -19.04
C PHE A 249 15.24 -18.95 -19.65
N GLU A 250 15.63 -17.69 -19.42
CA GLU A 250 16.83 -17.11 -20.00
C GLU A 250 17.29 -15.93 -19.12
N ASP A 251 18.59 -15.86 -18.83
CA ASP A 251 19.19 -14.75 -18.08
C ASP A 251 19.18 -13.46 -18.90
N HIS A 252 18.07 -12.73 -18.80
CA HIS A 252 17.79 -11.50 -19.54
C HIS A 252 18.06 -10.25 -18.70
N PHE A 253 17.55 -10.20 -17.47
CA PHE A 253 17.60 -9.01 -16.62
C PHE A 253 18.78 -9.03 -15.65
N GLY A 254 19.54 -7.92 -15.62
CA GLY A 254 20.42 -7.54 -14.52
C GLY A 254 19.63 -6.88 -13.38
N LEU A 255 20.25 -6.75 -12.20
CA LEU A 255 19.60 -6.20 -11.00
C LEU A 255 20.57 -5.30 -10.21
N ILE A 256 20.11 -4.08 -9.90
CA ILE A 256 20.71 -3.15 -8.94
C ILE A 256 19.72 -2.95 -7.79
N THR A 257 20.19 -2.97 -6.55
CA THR A 257 19.34 -2.77 -5.36
C THR A 257 19.99 -1.86 -4.33
N HIS A 258 19.18 -1.06 -3.65
CA HIS A 258 19.60 -0.23 -2.53
C HIS A 258 18.53 -0.19 -1.43
N ARG A 259 18.98 -0.10 -0.18
CA ARG A 259 18.18 0.12 1.02
C ARG A 259 18.98 0.97 2.00
N THR A 260 18.30 1.79 2.79
CA THR A 260 18.92 2.76 3.72
C THR A 260 19.35 2.13 5.05
N ASP A 261 18.60 1.15 5.55
CA ASP A 261 18.97 0.31 6.71
C ASP A 261 19.12 -1.15 6.27
N THR A 262 20.26 -1.77 6.60
CA THR A 262 20.51 -3.20 6.35
C THR A 262 19.51 -4.16 7.02
N ARG A 263 18.75 -3.68 8.02
CA ARG A 263 17.68 -4.40 8.70
C ARG A 263 16.30 -4.19 8.06
N SER A 264 16.17 -3.21 7.17
CA SER A 264 14.94 -2.98 6.42
C SER A 264 14.87 -3.92 5.22
N ASP A 265 13.64 -4.29 4.85
CA ASP A 265 13.33 -4.95 3.59
C ASP A 265 12.73 -3.98 2.56
N ASP A 266 12.62 -2.69 2.88
CA ASP A 266 12.32 -1.62 1.92
C ASP A 266 13.49 -1.41 0.96
N HIS A 267 13.40 -2.03 -0.22
CA HIS A 267 14.35 -1.84 -1.30
C HIS A 267 13.79 -0.93 -2.38
N CYS A 268 14.68 -0.07 -2.86
CA CYS A 268 14.62 0.45 -4.21
C CYS A 268 15.43 -0.47 -5.14
N ALA A 269 14.95 -0.73 -6.35
CA ALA A 269 15.65 -1.56 -7.33
C ALA A 269 15.50 -1.04 -8.76
N ILE A 270 16.50 -1.35 -9.59
CA ILE A 270 16.47 -1.21 -11.05
C ILE A 270 16.79 -2.58 -11.64
N LEU A 271 15.87 -3.16 -12.38
CA LEU A 271 16.12 -4.28 -13.29
C LEU A 271 16.31 -3.71 -14.70
N PHE A 272 17.23 -4.27 -15.46
CA PHE A 272 17.53 -3.80 -16.81
C PHE A 272 17.88 -4.96 -17.75
N ASP A 273 17.54 -4.84 -19.03
CA ASP A 273 17.97 -5.82 -20.04
C ASP A 273 19.49 -5.79 -20.22
N GLN A 274 20.17 -6.77 -19.61
CA GLN A 274 21.63 -6.85 -19.63
C GLN A 274 22.16 -7.34 -20.98
N LYS A 275 21.29 -7.80 -21.89
CA LYS A 275 21.66 -8.11 -23.27
C LYS A 275 21.77 -6.86 -24.11
N SER A 276 20.91 -5.88 -23.88
CA SER A 276 20.84 -4.65 -24.67
C SER A 276 21.67 -3.50 -24.08
N TYR A 277 21.78 -3.43 -22.75
CA TYR A 277 22.41 -2.29 -22.08
C TYR A 277 23.59 -2.68 -21.18
N VAL A 278 24.51 -1.73 -21.00
CA VAL A 278 25.63 -1.83 -20.08
C VAL A 278 25.48 -0.78 -19.00
N LEU A 279 25.60 -1.20 -17.74
CA LEU A 279 25.72 -0.31 -16.59
C LEU A 279 27.12 0.29 -16.56
N GLU A 280 27.22 1.62 -16.66
CA GLU A 280 28.50 2.33 -16.60
C GLU A 280 28.85 2.81 -15.20
N LYS A 281 27.89 3.46 -14.53
CA LYS A 281 28.07 4.06 -13.20
C LYS A 281 26.75 4.05 -12.44
N GLN A 282 26.81 3.89 -11.13
CA GLN A 282 25.63 3.97 -10.26
C GLN A 282 25.90 4.82 -9.01
N ILE A 283 24.83 5.39 -8.46
CA ILE A 283 24.79 6.10 -7.19
C ILE A 283 23.62 5.53 -6.38
N ASN A 284 23.94 5.08 -5.18
CA ASN A 284 22.96 4.69 -4.18
C ASN A 284 22.78 5.87 -3.22
N TYR A 285 21.57 6.40 -3.13
CA TYR A 285 21.28 7.62 -2.40
C TYR A 285 20.17 7.39 -1.36
N ALA A 286 20.26 8.07 -0.22
CA ALA A 286 19.27 8.04 0.84
C ALA A 286 18.61 9.41 0.98
N ILE A 287 17.43 9.57 0.39
CA ILE A 287 16.67 10.82 0.46
C ILE A 287 16.25 11.06 1.90
N ASP A 288 16.63 12.22 2.44
CA ASP A 288 16.50 12.60 3.86
C ASP A 288 17.01 11.54 4.85
N ASN A 289 18.01 10.75 4.45
CA ASN A 289 18.53 9.60 5.19
C ASN A 289 17.49 8.50 5.51
N LYS A 290 16.35 8.48 4.80
CA LYS A 290 15.23 7.58 5.09
C LYS A 290 14.82 6.73 3.90
N LYS A 291 14.58 7.34 2.74
CA LYS A 291 14.02 6.66 1.55
C LYS A 291 15.13 6.29 0.57
N PRO A 292 15.23 5.02 0.12
CA PRO A 292 16.26 4.61 -0.81
C PRO A 292 15.97 5.10 -2.24
N ALA A 293 17.00 5.54 -2.93
CA ALA A 293 16.99 5.89 -4.34
C ALA A 293 18.21 5.32 -5.05
N ILE A 294 18.06 4.98 -6.33
CA ILE A 294 19.17 4.55 -7.19
C ILE A 294 19.17 5.44 -8.42
N PHE A 295 20.34 5.94 -8.78
CA PHE A 295 20.58 6.62 -10.05
C PHE A 295 21.66 5.84 -10.79
N ALA A 296 21.44 5.48 -12.04
CA ALA A 296 22.37 4.67 -12.80
C ALA A 296 22.46 5.14 -14.25
N ARG A 297 23.71 5.29 -14.71
CA ARG A 297 24.05 5.63 -16.08
C ARG A 297 24.23 4.34 -16.89
N PHE A 298 23.51 4.26 -18.00
CA PHE A 298 23.54 3.13 -18.91
C PHE A 298 23.87 3.60 -20.33
N TYR A 299 24.31 2.67 -21.17
CA TYR A 299 24.38 2.87 -22.61
C TYR A 299 24.03 1.57 -23.36
N PRO A 300 23.51 1.65 -24.59
CA PRO A 300 23.29 0.47 -25.43
C PRO A 300 24.60 -0.21 -25.78
N LYS A 301 24.66 -1.54 -25.79
CA LYS A 301 25.88 -2.29 -26.11
C LYS A 301 26.47 -1.87 -27.46
N GLY A 302 27.77 -1.59 -27.45
CA GLY A 302 28.50 -1.12 -28.63
C GLY A 302 28.34 0.38 -28.92
N HIS A 303 27.54 1.11 -28.14
CA HIS A 303 27.25 2.53 -28.34
C HIS A 303 27.39 3.35 -27.04
N PRO A 304 28.60 3.45 -26.46
CA PRO A 304 28.86 4.22 -25.24
C PRO A 304 28.57 5.73 -25.38
N ASP A 305 28.55 6.24 -26.62
CA ASP A 305 28.18 7.62 -26.97
C ASP A 305 26.68 7.92 -26.80
N LYS A 306 25.84 6.88 -26.68
CA LYS A 306 24.38 6.98 -26.55
C LYS A 306 23.91 6.78 -25.11
N ALA A 307 24.70 7.26 -24.16
CA ALA A 307 24.41 7.08 -22.75
C ALA A 307 23.16 7.87 -22.30
N PHE A 308 22.48 7.33 -21.29
CA PHE A 308 21.33 7.92 -20.62
C PHE A 308 21.32 7.51 -19.14
N ILE A 309 20.46 8.16 -18.34
CA ILE A 309 20.35 7.86 -16.90
C ILE A 309 18.96 7.30 -16.59
N ILE A 310 18.91 6.22 -15.83
CA ILE A 310 17.68 5.66 -15.24
C ILE A 310 17.78 5.82 -13.73
N ALA A 311 16.72 6.29 -13.09
CA ALA A 311 16.62 6.33 -11.65
C ALA A 311 15.34 5.67 -11.15
N SER A 312 15.44 4.95 -10.04
CA SER A 312 14.29 4.45 -9.28
C SER A 312 14.19 5.26 -7.99
N ILE A 313 13.08 5.96 -7.82
CA ILE A 313 12.87 6.98 -6.79
C ILE A 313 11.67 6.61 -5.93
N HIS A 314 11.81 6.79 -4.62
CA HIS A 314 10.69 6.83 -3.70
C HIS A 314 10.74 8.18 -2.98
N TYR A 315 10.04 9.15 -3.54
CA TYR A 315 10.08 10.54 -3.09
C TYR A 315 9.40 10.68 -1.72
N PRO A 316 9.90 11.51 -0.80
CA PRO A 316 9.27 11.68 0.51
C PRO A 316 7.91 12.39 0.38
N GLY A 317 6.90 11.94 1.14
CA GLY A 317 5.67 12.71 1.31
C GLY A 317 5.84 13.91 2.26
N GLY A 318 4.85 14.81 2.28
CA GLY A 318 4.80 15.97 3.17
C GLY A 318 4.97 17.30 2.43
N ASN A 319 5.49 18.33 3.09
CA ASN A 319 5.64 19.68 2.49
C ASN A 319 7.09 19.97 2.03
N HIS A 320 7.92 18.93 1.87
CA HIS A 320 9.35 19.09 1.63
C HIS A 320 9.67 18.80 0.16
N HIS A 321 10.15 19.82 -0.56
CA HIS A 321 10.58 19.68 -1.96
C HIS A 321 12.08 19.35 -2.01
N VAL A 322 12.42 18.18 -2.54
CA VAL A 322 13.80 17.67 -2.62
C VAL A 322 14.27 17.42 -4.06
N MET A 323 13.55 17.93 -5.06
CA MET A 323 13.85 17.66 -6.48
C MET A 323 15.26 18.12 -6.88
N ASP A 324 15.69 19.30 -6.44
CA ASP A 324 17.03 19.83 -6.73
C ASP A 324 18.14 18.87 -6.25
N VAL A 325 17.94 18.26 -5.08
CA VAL A 325 18.87 17.27 -4.52
C VAL A 325 18.96 16.01 -5.39
N LEU A 326 17.83 15.59 -5.99
CA LEU A 326 17.80 14.46 -6.93
C LEU A 326 18.50 14.83 -8.24
N LEU A 327 18.29 16.05 -8.75
CA LEU A 327 18.95 16.55 -9.96
C LEU A 327 20.47 16.67 -9.76
N GLU A 328 20.95 17.03 -8.57
CA GLU A 328 22.40 16.98 -8.27
C GLU A 328 22.99 15.57 -8.45
N GLN A 329 22.22 14.51 -8.15
CA GLN A 329 22.68 13.13 -8.38
C GLN A 329 22.77 12.83 -9.88
N ILE A 330 21.80 13.30 -10.68
CA ILE A 330 21.85 13.21 -12.15
C ILE A 330 23.10 13.94 -12.69
N GLU A 331 23.36 15.16 -12.23
CA GLU A 331 24.54 15.93 -12.65
C GLU A 331 25.86 15.22 -12.31
N SER A 332 25.93 14.56 -11.15
CA SER A 332 27.13 13.83 -10.73
C SER A 332 27.40 12.54 -11.52
N LEU A 333 26.42 12.05 -12.29
CA LEU A 333 26.58 10.94 -13.22
C LEU A 333 27.07 11.38 -14.60
N LYS A 334 27.09 12.68 -14.91
CA LYS A 334 27.69 13.20 -16.13
C LYS A 334 29.21 13.05 -16.12
N LEU A 335 29.78 12.80 -17.29
CA LEU A 335 31.22 12.71 -17.49
C LEU A 335 31.85 14.09 -17.74
N ASP A 336 31.07 15.03 -18.29
CA ASP A 336 31.46 16.43 -18.48
C ASP A 336 30.35 17.36 -17.96
N LYS A 337 30.70 18.52 -17.41
CA LYS A 337 29.72 19.50 -16.89
C LYS A 337 28.76 20.03 -17.95
N ASN A 338 29.18 20.04 -19.22
CA ASN A 338 28.37 20.49 -20.35
C ASN A 338 27.68 19.34 -21.08
N GLU A 339 27.83 18.10 -20.60
CA GLU A 339 27.17 16.94 -21.19
C GLU A 339 25.65 17.11 -21.12
N LYS A 340 25.01 17.01 -22.28
CA LYS A 340 23.56 16.85 -22.38
C LYS A 340 23.27 15.36 -22.42
N ILE A 341 22.65 14.87 -21.36
CA ILE A 341 22.24 13.47 -21.23
C ILE A 341 20.77 13.42 -20.90
N ASP A 342 20.04 12.52 -21.55
CA ASP A 342 18.65 12.26 -21.22
C ASP A 342 18.60 11.47 -19.91
N PHE A 343 17.64 11.80 -19.04
CA PHE A 343 17.39 11.04 -17.83
C PHE A 343 15.92 10.66 -17.69
N PHE A 344 15.69 9.56 -16.98
CA PHE A 344 14.36 9.03 -16.69
C PHE A 344 14.32 8.65 -15.21
N MET A 345 13.70 9.48 -14.39
CA MET A 345 13.45 9.18 -12.98
C MET A 345 12.05 8.62 -12.83
N LEU A 346 11.95 7.34 -12.48
CA LEU A 346 10.68 6.65 -12.31
C LEU A 346 10.45 6.32 -10.85
N GLY A 347 9.21 6.42 -10.39
CA GLY A 347 8.94 6.12 -9.00
C GLY A 347 7.57 6.49 -8.48
N ASP A 348 7.41 6.20 -7.19
CA ASP A 348 6.37 6.77 -6.34
C ASP A 348 6.85 8.14 -5.84
N PHE A 349 6.16 9.19 -6.26
CA PHE A 349 6.46 10.56 -5.89
C PHE A 349 5.73 11.03 -4.62
N ASN A 350 4.84 10.23 -4.03
CA ASN A 350 3.99 10.58 -2.89
C ASN A 350 3.15 11.87 -3.08
N HIS A 351 3.09 12.41 -4.29
CA HIS A 351 2.53 13.71 -4.63
C HIS A 351 1.90 13.68 -6.02
N THR A 352 0.82 14.45 -6.21
CA THR A 352 0.19 14.69 -7.51
C THR A 352 0.98 15.70 -8.34
N ALA A 353 0.64 15.81 -9.63
CA ALA A 353 1.25 16.76 -10.56
C ALA A 353 1.26 18.21 -10.02
N ASP A 354 0.16 18.65 -9.39
CA ASP A 354 -0.01 20.00 -8.83
C ASP A 354 1.10 20.41 -7.85
N PHE A 355 1.70 19.44 -7.14
CA PHE A 355 2.80 19.71 -6.20
C PHE A 355 4.09 20.16 -6.93
N PHE A 356 4.25 19.77 -8.19
CA PHE A 356 5.46 19.99 -8.98
C PHE A 356 5.29 21.09 -10.05
N GLU A 357 4.15 21.80 -10.11
CA GLU A 357 3.86 22.82 -11.13
C GLU A 357 4.93 23.92 -11.22
N ASP A 358 5.57 24.28 -10.10
CA ASP A 358 6.64 25.27 -10.06
C ASP A 358 7.98 24.77 -10.68
N SER A 359 8.09 23.48 -10.98
CA SER A 359 9.29 22.86 -11.57
C SER A 359 9.33 22.94 -13.10
N SER A 360 9.15 24.16 -13.65
CA SER A 360 8.88 24.42 -15.08
C SER A 360 9.94 23.93 -16.08
N ALA A 361 11.09 23.44 -15.62
CA ALA A 361 12.18 22.96 -16.48
C ALA A 361 12.13 21.44 -16.75
N LEU A 362 11.28 20.70 -16.05
CA LEU A 362 11.18 19.24 -16.17
C LEU A 362 9.81 18.82 -16.67
N ASN A 363 9.79 17.73 -17.42
CA ASN A 363 8.56 17.06 -17.79
C ASN A 363 8.21 16.00 -16.74
N PHE A 364 7.11 16.21 -16.01
CA PHE A 364 6.52 15.23 -15.12
C PHE A 364 5.33 14.56 -15.82
N ALA A 365 5.52 13.30 -16.22
CA ALA A 365 4.50 12.53 -16.89
C ALA A 365 3.83 11.56 -15.91
N PHE A 366 2.60 11.90 -15.51
CA PHE A 366 1.71 11.07 -14.68
C PHE A 366 0.67 10.37 -15.55
N PRO A 367 0.28 9.12 -15.26
CA PRO A 367 -0.88 8.52 -15.92
C PRO A 367 -2.17 9.29 -15.59
N ILE A 368 -3.10 9.33 -16.54
CA ILE A 368 -4.41 10.00 -16.37
C ILE A 368 -5.24 9.39 -15.21
N ARG A 369 -5.00 8.12 -14.89
CA ARG A 369 -5.73 7.38 -13.85
C ARG A 369 -4.89 7.27 -12.59
N GLY A 370 -5.56 7.32 -11.45
CA GLY A 370 -4.92 7.15 -10.14
C GLY A 370 -4.14 5.85 -10.02
N THR A 371 -3.01 5.91 -9.33
CA THR A 371 -2.07 4.81 -9.15
C THR A 371 -2.16 4.22 -7.74
N MET A 372 -2.48 5.03 -6.73
CA MET A 372 -2.56 4.63 -5.33
C MET A 372 -4.00 4.40 -4.87
N ALA A 373 -4.26 3.35 -4.08
CA ALA A 373 -5.55 3.18 -3.41
C ALA A 373 -5.52 3.29 -1.89
N GLY A 374 -4.33 3.34 -1.29
CA GLY A 374 -4.14 3.69 0.11
C GLY A 374 -4.58 5.12 0.44
N SER A 375 -4.52 5.48 1.73
CA SER A 375 -4.89 6.79 2.25
C SER A 375 -3.70 7.61 2.75
N ASP A 376 -2.48 7.14 2.50
CA ASP A 376 -1.28 7.88 2.90
C ASP A 376 -1.28 9.26 2.23
N TYR A 377 -1.02 10.28 3.04
CA TYR A 377 -1.00 11.68 2.64
C TYR A 377 -2.28 12.20 1.94
N GLY A 378 -3.41 11.49 2.06
CA GLY A 378 -4.65 11.84 1.37
C GLY A 378 -4.67 11.49 -0.13
N ASN A 379 -3.71 10.69 -0.60
CA ASN A 379 -3.52 10.37 -2.02
C ASN A 379 -4.46 9.27 -2.55
N THR A 380 -5.58 9.00 -1.89
CA THR A 380 -6.50 7.94 -2.31
C THR A 380 -7.02 8.18 -3.72
N ASN A 381 -6.73 7.23 -4.62
CA ASN A 381 -7.03 7.27 -6.06
C ASN A 381 -6.37 8.41 -6.83
N GLN A 382 -5.31 8.99 -6.28
CA GLN A 382 -4.50 9.99 -6.97
C GLN A 382 -3.42 9.31 -7.80
N SER A 383 -2.99 9.99 -8.87
CA SER A 383 -1.83 9.57 -9.64
C SER A 383 -0.59 10.17 -8.99
N ILE A 384 0.16 9.33 -8.29
CA ILE A 384 1.37 9.73 -7.57
C ILE A 384 2.62 8.98 -8.03
N ASP A 385 2.45 7.96 -8.88
CA ASP A 385 3.55 7.30 -9.56
C ASP A 385 3.77 7.96 -10.92
N ALA A 386 5.01 8.31 -11.25
CA ALA A 386 5.33 9.09 -12.45
C ALA A 386 6.68 8.73 -13.08
N LEU A 387 6.87 9.29 -14.27
CA LEU A 387 8.17 9.46 -14.92
C LEU A 387 8.52 10.95 -14.93
N VAL A 388 9.74 11.29 -14.53
CA VAL A 388 10.31 12.64 -14.63
C VAL A 388 11.52 12.62 -15.56
N THR A 389 11.55 13.55 -16.51
CA THR A 389 12.58 13.60 -17.54
C THR A 389 12.85 15.03 -18.02
N ASN A 390 13.98 15.22 -18.69
CA ASN A 390 14.33 16.45 -19.43
C ASN A 390 13.89 16.42 -20.90
N LEU A 391 13.21 15.36 -21.35
CA LEU A 391 12.59 15.30 -22.68
C LEU A 391 11.29 16.10 -22.74
N PRO A 392 10.92 16.62 -23.93
CA PRO A 392 9.62 17.27 -24.12
C PRO A 392 8.46 16.27 -23.98
N GLU A 393 7.27 16.77 -23.67
CA GLU A 393 6.05 15.96 -23.48
C GLU A 393 5.72 15.08 -24.69
N SER A 394 5.99 15.55 -25.92
CA SER A 394 5.73 14.79 -27.15
C SER A 394 6.53 13.49 -27.27
N ASP A 395 7.63 13.36 -26.50
CA ASP A 395 8.54 12.21 -26.57
C ASP A 395 8.29 11.19 -25.45
N VAL A 396 7.22 11.40 -24.67
CA VAL A 396 6.88 10.60 -23.50
C VAL A 396 5.41 10.19 -23.54
N ASP A 397 5.16 8.89 -23.50
CA ASP A 397 3.81 8.35 -23.27
C ASP A 397 3.82 7.52 -21.98
N VAL A 398 2.95 7.86 -21.02
CA VAL A 398 2.84 7.18 -19.71
C VAL A 398 1.43 6.62 -19.53
N GLY A 399 1.35 5.36 -19.11
CA GLY A 399 0.09 4.67 -18.87
C GLY A 399 0.12 3.74 -17.67
N LEU A 400 -1.07 3.33 -17.23
CA LEU A 400 -1.21 2.24 -16.25
C LEU A 400 -1.06 0.89 -16.95
N MET A 401 -0.30 -0.02 -16.34
CA MET A 401 -0.23 -1.39 -16.83
C MET A 401 -1.49 -2.17 -16.43
N SER A 402 -2.47 -2.19 -17.34
CA SER A 402 -3.85 -2.70 -17.13
C SER A 402 -3.98 -4.24 -17.08
N VAL A 403 -2.94 -4.93 -16.62
CA VAL A 403 -2.85 -6.41 -16.61
C VAL A 403 -3.07 -7.01 -15.23
N LEU A 404 -3.21 -6.16 -14.21
CA LEU A 404 -3.63 -6.60 -12.88
C LEU A 404 -5.14 -6.90 -12.89
N PRO A 405 -5.56 -8.11 -12.47
CA PRO A 405 -6.97 -8.39 -12.29
C PRO A 405 -7.53 -7.57 -11.13
N VAL A 406 -8.84 -7.38 -11.12
CA VAL A 406 -9.54 -6.89 -9.93
C VAL A 406 -9.29 -7.88 -8.79
N ALA A 407 -8.65 -7.44 -7.72
CA ALA A 407 -8.36 -8.29 -6.57
C ALA A 407 -9.67 -8.70 -5.87
N ALA A 408 -9.79 -9.98 -5.56
CA ALA A 408 -10.87 -10.47 -4.72
C ALA A 408 -10.63 -10.10 -3.24
N PRO A 409 -11.64 -10.15 -2.37
CA PRO A 409 -11.41 -10.17 -0.93
C PRO A 409 -10.67 -11.44 -0.51
N SER A 410 -9.86 -11.36 0.54
CA SER A 410 -9.20 -12.53 1.09
C SER A 410 -10.17 -13.42 1.85
N ASN A 411 -10.05 -14.72 1.62
CA ASN A 411 -10.98 -15.72 2.15
C ASN A 411 -10.67 -16.16 3.58
N GLN A 412 -9.56 -15.69 4.18
CA GLN A 412 -9.12 -16.18 5.48
C GLN A 412 -9.56 -15.26 6.63
N ALA A 413 -10.78 -15.48 7.10
CA ALA A 413 -11.25 -14.83 8.31
C ALA A 413 -10.74 -15.58 9.55
N ILE A 414 -9.92 -14.90 10.36
CA ILE A 414 -9.69 -15.30 11.74
C ILE A 414 -11.03 -15.25 12.49
N LYS A 415 -11.36 -16.30 13.24
CA LYS A 415 -12.60 -16.35 14.03
C LYS A 415 -12.42 -15.55 15.31
N ILE A 416 -13.13 -14.44 15.43
CA ILE A 416 -13.04 -13.55 16.59
C ILE A 416 -14.35 -13.63 17.38
N THR A 417 -14.28 -14.02 18.65
CA THR A 417 -15.44 -14.10 19.53
C THR A 417 -15.22 -13.26 20.78
N PHE A 418 -16.17 -12.39 21.10
CA PHE A 418 -16.20 -11.68 22.37
C PHE A 418 -17.01 -12.48 23.40
N ASN A 419 -16.36 -12.86 24.49
CA ASN A 419 -17.01 -13.49 25.63
C ASN A 419 -17.62 -12.38 26.51
N ASP A 420 -18.72 -11.81 26.06
CA ASP A 420 -19.53 -10.96 26.93
C ASP A 420 -20.34 -11.88 27.84
N ALA A 421 -20.05 -11.86 29.14
CA ALA A 421 -20.92 -12.50 30.15
C ALA A 421 -22.29 -11.80 30.31
N SER A 422 -22.68 -10.93 29.38
CA SER A 422 -23.98 -10.26 29.40
C SER A 422 -24.54 -10.11 27.98
N VAL A 423 -25.66 -10.81 27.78
CA VAL A 423 -26.61 -10.75 26.65
C VAL A 423 -26.22 -11.55 25.40
N VAL A 424 -26.41 -12.86 25.49
CA VAL A 424 -26.98 -13.65 24.39
C VAL A 424 -28.40 -13.17 24.15
N ASN A 425 -28.62 -12.30 23.14
CA ASN A 425 -29.78 -12.28 22.23
C ASN A 425 -29.90 -10.91 21.54
N ARG A 426 -29.65 -10.87 20.23
CA ARG A 426 -30.40 -10.13 19.16
C ARG A 426 -29.58 -9.74 17.91
N MET A 427 -28.28 -10.03 17.82
CA MET A 427 -27.50 -9.75 16.59
C MET A 427 -27.27 -10.96 15.66
N SER A 428 -27.57 -12.20 16.10
CA SER A 428 -27.41 -13.39 15.24
C SER A 428 -28.42 -13.49 14.10
N LEU A 429 -29.50 -12.70 14.13
CA LEU A 429 -30.51 -12.68 13.05
C LEU A 429 -30.23 -11.63 11.97
N PHE A 430 -29.40 -10.62 12.23
CA PHE A 430 -29.10 -9.56 11.25
C PHE A 430 -27.85 -9.88 10.41
N ALA A 431 -26.82 -10.48 11.00
CA ALA A 431 -25.60 -10.86 10.26
C ALA A 431 -25.83 -12.04 9.29
N CYS A 432 -26.58 -13.08 9.70
CA CYS A 432 -26.97 -14.16 8.79
C CYS A 432 -27.95 -13.68 7.70
N GLY A 433 -28.81 -12.70 8.00
CA GLY A 433 -29.73 -12.12 7.02
C GLY A 433 -29.05 -11.21 5.99
N LEU A 434 -28.05 -10.43 6.41
CA LEU A 434 -27.32 -9.53 5.52
C LEU A 434 -26.31 -10.29 4.66
N GLN A 435 -25.62 -11.30 5.21
CA GLN A 435 -24.72 -12.15 4.43
C GLN A 435 -25.49 -13.01 3.43
N ALA A 436 -26.62 -13.62 3.82
CA ALA A 436 -27.48 -14.32 2.87
C ALA A 436 -28.10 -13.39 1.82
N SER A 437 -28.43 -12.13 2.16
CA SER A 437 -28.94 -11.15 1.20
C SER A 437 -27.86 -10.61 0.26
N ILE A 438 -26.60 -10.51 0.69
CA ILE A 438 -25.47 -10.08 -0.13
C ILE A 438 -25.03 -11.23 -1.04
N GLU A 439 -24.95 -12.46 -0.54
CA GLU A 439 -24.64 -13.65 -1.34
C GLU A 439 -25.74 -13.94 -2.37
N SER A 440 -27.02 -13.79 -2.00
CA SER A 440 -28.15 -13.89 -2.93
C SER A 440 -28.10 -12.82 -4.03
N LYS A 441 -27.77 -11.57 -3.68
CA LYS A 441 -27.66 -10.47 -4.66
C LYS A 441 -26.41 -10.57 -5.54
N LEU A 442 -25.29 -11.07 -5.01
CA LEU A 442 -24.08 -11.33 -5.79
C LEU A 442 -24.25 -12.54 -6.72
N PHE A 443 -25.01 -13.55 -6.31
CA PHE A 443 -25.38 -14.69 -7.15
C PHE A 443 -26.32 -14.25 -8.29
N ASP A 444 -27.32 -13.42 -8.02
CA ASP A 444 -28.18 -12.82 -9.05
C ASP A 444 -27.41 -11.90 -10.00
N LEU A 445 -26.44 -11.12 -9.49
CA LEU A 445 -25.57 -10.30 -10.33
C LEU A 445 -24.67 -11.16 -11.23
N ARG A 446 -24.10 -12.25 -10.70
CA ARG A 446 -23.30 -13.20 -11.50
C ARG A 446 -24.15 -13.89 -12.58
N THR A 447 -25.37 -14.28 -12.25
CA THR A 447 -26.27 -14.92 -13.21
C THR A 447 -26.72 -13.94 -14.31
N LYS A 448 -26.90 -12.65 -13.99
CA LYS A 448 -27.21 -11.60 -14.97
C LYS A 448 -26.00 -11.12 -15.78
N LEU A 449 -24.80 -11.13 -15.22
CA LEU A 449 -23.57 -10.67 -15.89
C LEU A 449 -22.88 -11.76 -16.71
N PHE A 450 -23.11 -13.04 -16.39
CA PHE A 450 -22.43 -14.18 -17.04
C PHE A 450 -23.39 -15.22 -17.63
N GLY A 451 -24.72 -15.02 -17.53
CA GLY A 451 -25.75 -15.97 -17.93
C GLY A 451 -26.16 -15.99 -19.41
N GLU A 452 -25.38 -15.39 -20.32
CA GLU A 452 -25.62 -15.51 -21.77
C GLU A 452 -24.39 -15.97 -22.56
N ALA A 453 -23.48 -16.72 -21.94
CA ALA A 453 -22.55 -17.57 -22.68
C ALA A 453 -23.18 -18.96 -22.89
N LYS A 454 -24.13 -19.07 -23.81
CA LYS A 454 -24.45 -20.36 -24.46
C LYS A 454 -23.20 -20.81 -25.21
N VAL A 455 -22.37 -21.63 -24.58
CA VAL A 455 -21.41 -22.46 -25.30
C VAL A 455 -22.20 -23.63 -25.89
N GLU A 456 -22.60 -23.48 -27.15
CA GLU A 456 -22.86 -24.62 -28.01
C GLU A 456 -21.53 -25.37 -28.19
N LEU A 457 -21.35 -26.43 -27.42
CA LEU A 457 -20.38 -27.49 -27.73
C LEU A 457 -20.90 -28.24 -28.96
N ALA A 458 -20.57 -27.72 -30.14
CA ALA A 458 -20.57 -28.53 -31.35
C ALA A 458 -19.35 -29.46 -31.30
N VAL A 459 -19.66 -30.75 -31.26
CA VAL A 459 -18.76 -31.87 -31.51
C VAL A 459 -17.99 -31.63 -32.81
N PHE A 460 -16.65 -31.59 -32.76
CA PHE A 460 -15.71 -32.44 -33.50
C PHE A 460 -14.26 -32.09 -33.16
#